data_AF-A0A5K7YUY1-F1
#
_entry.id   AF-A0A5K7YUY1-F1
#
_cell.length_a   1.000
_cell.length_b   1.000
_cell.length_c   1.000
_cell.angle_alpha   90.00
_cell.angle_beta   90.00
_cell.angle_gamma   90.00
#
_symmetry.space_group_name_H-M   'P 1'
#
loop_
_entity.id
_entity.type
_entity.pdbx_description
1 polymer ?
#
loop_
_entity_poly.entity_id
_entity_poly.type
_entity_poly.pdbx_seq_one_letter_code
_entity_poly.pdbx_strand_id
1 'polypeptide(L)' 'MRLTLDESKDNDKVFEITGITCVIDKYLLKKIAPISIDFEIRDGMSGFVVSGSA' A
#
# COMPACT_ATOMS: atom_id res chain seq x y z
N MET A 1 -5.35 -6.39 -3.29
CA MET A 1 -5.30 -5.02 -2.71
C MET A 1 -5.39 -4.01 -3.83
N ARG A 2 -5.75 -2.75 -3.54
CA ARG A 2 -5.72 -1.66 -4.52
C ARG A 2 -5.08 -0.43 -3.86
N LEU A 3 -4.31 0.32 -4.65
CA LEU A 3 -3.83 1.64 -4.27
C LEU A 3 -4.80 2.69 -4.79
N THR A 4 -5.06 3.70 -3.97
CA THR A 4 -5.88 4.86 -4.33
C THR A 4 -5.29 6.10 -3.67
N LEU A 5 -5.54 7.26 -4.26
CA LEU A 5 -5.33 8.54 -3.61
C LEU A 5 -6.61 8.87 -2.83
N ASP A 6 -6.48 9.06 -1.52
CA ASP A 6 -7.60 9.38 -0.63
C ASP A 6 -7.06 10.13 0.60
N GLU A 7 -7.95 10.81 1.33
CA GLU A 7 -7.62 11.46 2.59
C GLU A 7 -7.50 10.43 3.73
N SER A 8 -6.65 10.73 4.73
CA SER A 8 -6.47 9.85 5.90
C SER A 8 -7.73 9.79 6.75
N LYS A 9 -8.10 8.59 7.22
CA LYS A 9 -9.22 8.36 8.15
C LYS A 9 -8.70 7.94 9.52
N ASP A 10 -9.55 8.08 10.55
CA ASP A 10 -9.19 7.74 11.94
C ASP A 10 -8.73 6.27 12.11
N ASN A 11 -9.26 5.36 11.28
CA ASN A 11 -8.90 3.95 11.30
C ASN A 11 -7.65 3.59 10.48
N ASP A 12 -7.01 4.57 9.85
CA ASP A 12 -5.78 4.32 9.11
C ASP A 12 -4.56 4.37 10.02
N LYS A 13 -3.56 3.55 9.68
CA LYS A 13 -2.20 3.73 10.14
C LYS A 13 -1.44 4.51 9.09
N VAL A 14 -0.82 5.61 9.53
CA VAL A 14 -0.03 6.51 8.70
C VAL A 14 1.43 6.04 8.67
N PHE A 15 2.02 6.07 7.49
CA PHE A 15 3.44 5.84 7.24
C PHE A 15 3.99 6.98 6.40
N GLU A 16 5.14 7.51 6.80
CA GLU A 16 5.90 8.48 6.00
C GLU A 16 7.04 7.74 5.31
N ILE A 17 6.96 7.60 3.99
CA ILE A 17 7.94 6.88 3.19
C ILE A 17 8.48 7.83 2.13
N THR A 18 9.76 8.20 2.23
CA THR A 18 10.43 9.07 1.25
C THR A 18 9.71 10.39 0.97
N GLY A 19 9.03 10.96 1.99
CA GLY A 19 8.25 12.19 1.87
C GLY A 19 6.86 12.02 1.25
N ILE A 20 6.39 10.78 1.12
CA ILE A 20 5.03 10.43 0.71
C ILE A 20 4.29 9.88 1.93
N THR A 21 3.15 10.48 2.24
CA THR A 21 2.22 9.97 3.23
C THR A 21 1.44 8.78 2.64
N CYS A 22 1.64 7.60 3.22
CA CYS A 22 0.88 6.40 2.91
C CYS A 22 -0.04 6.05 4.07
N VAL A 23 -1.29 5.69 3.77
CA VAL A 23 -2.29 5.28 4.75
C VAL A 23 -2.77 3.87 4.46
N ILE A 24 -2.91 3.05 5.50
CA ILE A 24 -3.42 1.68 5.40
C ILE A 24 -4.41 1.45 6.53
N ASP A 25 -5.60 0.97 6.21
CA ASP A 25 -6.60 0.56 7.20
C ASP A 25 -5.99 -0.42 8.22
N LYS A 26 -6.16 -0.13 9.52
CA LYS A 26 -5.54 -0.90 10.60
C LYS A 26 -5.96 -2.37 10.62
N TYR A 27 -7.20 -2.69 10.23
CA TYR A 27 -7.66 -4.08 10.20
C TYR A 27 -7.07 -4.84 9.02
N LEU A 28 -6.99 -4.18 7.86
CA LEU A 28 -6.29 -4.73 6.71
C LEU A 28 -4.83 -5.02 7.07
N LEU A 29 -4.13 -4.03 7.63
CA LEU A 29 -2.73 -4.19 8.02
C LEU A 29 -2.52 -5.37 8.97
N LYS A 30 -3.40 -5.55 9.97
CA LYS A 30 -3.31 -6.69 10.90
C LYS A 30 -3.48 -8.04 10.20
N LYS A 31 -4.27 -8.08 9.13
CA LYS A 31 -4.61 -9.32 8.42
C LYS A 31 -3.56 -9.76 7.41
N ILE A 32 -2.82 -8.82 6.81
CA ILE A 32 -1.98 -9.12 5.63
C ILE A 32 -0.55 -8.59 5.73
N ALA A 33 -0.09 -8.25 6.95
CA ALA A 33 1.28 -7.80 7.17
C ALA A 33 2.29 -8.96 7.05
N PRO A 34 3.52 -8.70 6.58
CA PRO A 34 3.99 -7.46 5.95
C PRO A 34 3.35 -7.16 4.59
N ILE A 35 3.26 -5.86 4.25
CA ILE A 35 2.80 -5.38 2.93
C ILE A 35 4.02 -4.85 2.16
N SER A 36 4.16 -5.22 0.88
CA SER A 36 5.15 -4.67 -0.05
C SER A 36 4.47 -3.94 -1.20
N ILE A 37 5.10 -2.86 -1.66
CA ILE A 37 4.72 -2.13 -2.86
C ILE A 37 5.96 -2.03 -3.74
N ASP A 38 5.88 -2.64 -4.91
CA ASP A 38 6.94 -2.66 -5.91
C ASP A 38 6.44 -2.00 -7.19
N PHE A 39 7.35 -1.42 -7.98
CA PHE A 39 7.04 -0.94 -9.33
C PHE A 39 7.71 -1.86 -10.34
N GLU A 40 6.92 -2.50 -11.19
CA GLU A 40 7.42 -3.46 -12.16
C GLU A 40 7.09 -3.05 -13.59
N ILE A 41 7.97 -3.45 -14.50
CA ILE A 41 7.77 -3.35 -15.95
C ILE A 41 7.83 -4.78 -16.51
N ARG A 42 6.73 -5.26 -17.09
CA ARG A 42 6.63 -6.58 -17.72
C ARG A 42 5.90 -6.48 -19.04
N ASP A 43 6.46 -7.10 -20.08
CA ASP A 43 5.86 -7.18 -21.41
C ASP A 43 5.41 -5.81 -21.99
N GLY A 44 6.21 -4.76 -21.74
CA GLY A 44 5.92 -3.39 -22.20
C GLY A 44 4.86 -2.64 -21.40
N MET A 45 4.32 -3.23 -20.33
CA MET A 45 3.41 -2.57 -19.39
C MET A 45 4.15 -2.25 -18.09
N SER A 46 3.77 -1.16 -17.43
CA SER A 46 4.33 -0.73 -16.15
C SER A 46 3.25 -0.48 -15.11
N GLY A 47 3.50 -0.81 -13.85
CA GLY A 47 2.57 -0.51 -12.77
C GLY A 47 3.06 -0.91 -11.39
N PHE A 48 2.28 -0.54 -10.39
CA PHE A 48 2.52 -0.94 -9.01
C PHE A 48 1.97 -2.34 -8.74
N VAL A 49 2.81 -3.17 -8.14
CA VAL A 49 2.43 -4.48 -7.60
C VAL A 49 2.35 -4.35 -6.10
N VAL A 50 1.17 -4.65 -5.54
CA VAL A 50 0.96 -4.65 -4.09
C VAL A 50 0.74 -6.06 -3.60
N SER A 51 1.59 -6.50 -2.68
CA SER A 51 1.55 -7.83 -2.10
C SER A 51 1.50 -7.76 -0.58
N GLY A 52 1.03 -8.83 0.04
CA GLY A 52 0.96 -8.97 1.49
C GLY A 52 0.75 -10.44 1.87
N SER A 53 1.17 -10.81 3.07
CA SER A 53 1.08 -12.18 3.58
C SER A 53 0.03 -12.28 4.68
N ALA A 54 -0.90 -13.22 4.56
CA ALA A 54 -1.92 -13.51 5.57
C ALA A 54 -1.46 -14.59 6.55
#